data_AF-A0A8J3RN87-F1
#
_entry.id   AF-A0A8J3RN87-F1
#
_cell.length_a   1.000
_cell.length_b   1.000
_cell.length_c   1.000
_cell.angle_alpha   90.00
_cell.angle_beta   90.00
_cell.angle_gamma   90.00
#
_symmetry.space_group_name_H-M   'P 1'
#
loop_
_entity.id
_entity.type
_entity.pdbx_description
1 polymer ?
#
loop_
_entity_poly.entity_id
_entity_poly.type
_entity_poly.pdbx_seq_one_letter_code
_entity_poly.pdbx_strand_id
1 'polypeptide(L)'
;MTLKFAELPDHEGFVAPVLPNGEPAPSASAFTKTFVGYQAACSCGWTDRRRFPATPEGSKEAEYRWWSRHAPPLLAAAPPSWLVTKSNLLCEQIVSLAAERPLAALTLLSQIESWQRTLLDQAVSRARETGASWAEVGEAMGVSKQAAHERFRAHVST
;
A
#
# COMPACT_ATOMS: atom_id res chain seq x y z
N MET A 1 8.82 5.09 -19.26
CA MET A 1 8.08 5.91 -18.29
C MET A 1 7.84 5.06 -17.05
N THR A 2 7.97 5.63 -15.87
CA THR A 2 7.64 4.96 -14.61
C THR A 2 6.46 5.67 -13.94
N LEU A 3 5.66 4.91 -13.21
CA LEU A 3 4.45 5.36 -12.54
C LEU A 3 4.63 5.20 -11.03
N LYS A 4 4.37 6.27 -10.27
CA LYS A 4 4.49 6.31 -8.81
C LYS A 4 3.26 6.94 -8.19
N PHE A 5 2.88 6.45 -7.03
CA PHE A 5 1.87 7.05 -6.16
C PHE A 5 2.49 7.40 -4.81
N ALA A 6 2.08 8.52 -4.21
CA ALA A 6 2.57 8.91 -2.88
C ALA A 6 2.16 7.89 -1.81
N GLU A 7 1.00 7.26 -2.00
CA GLU A 7 0.46 6.19 -1.15
C GLU A 7 1.24 4.88 -1.26
N LEU A 8 2.01 4.68 -2.34
CA LEU A 8 2.72 3.42 -2.63
C LEU A 8 4.22 3.66 -2.86
N PRO A 9 4.98 4.10 -1.84
CA PRO A 9 6.39 4.48 -2.01
C PRO A 9 7.28 3.33 -2.51
N ASP A 10 6.94 2.08 -2.16
CA ASP A 10 7.71 0.89 -2.54
C ASP A 10 7.25 0.25 -3.86
N HIS A 11 6.23 0.84 -4.51
CA HIS A 11 5.71 0.36 -5.81
C HIS A 11 5.92 1.40 -6.90
N GLU A 12 6.90 1.13 -7.74
CA GLU A 12 7.13 1.82 -8.99
C GLU A 12 6.66 0.93 -10.15
N GLY A 13 5.60 1.35 -10.83
CA GLY A 13 5.12 0.71 -12.04
C GLY A 13 5.97 1.08 -13.24
N PHE A 14 6.20 0.13 -14.14
CA PHE A 14 6.98 0.40 -15.33
C PHE A 14 6.63 -0.53 -16.49
N VAL A 15 6.99 -0.07 -17.69
CA VAL A 15 6.86 -0.82 -18.94
C VAL A 15 8.15 -1.58 -19.18
N ALA A 16 8.17 -2.88 -18.88
CA ALA A 16 9.33 -3.74 -19.08
C ALA A 16 9.43 -4.15 -20.56
N PRO A 17 10.57 -3.93 -21.25
CA PRO A 17 10.80 -4.54 -22.55
C PRO A 17 10.92 -6.06 -22.40
N VAL A 18 10.26 -6.81 -23.29
CA VAL A 18 10.36 -8.26 -23.37
C VAL A 18 11.56 -8.61 -24.24
N LEU A 19 12.53 -9.30 -23.66
CA LEU A 19 13.76 -9.72 -24.33
C LEU A 19 13.47 -10.86 -25.33
N PRO A 20 14.39 -11.14 -26.29
CA PRO A 20 14.21 -12.23 -27.26
C PRO A 20 13.97 -13.62 -26.66
N ASN A 21 14.50 -13.86 -25.46
CA ASN A 21 14.28 -15.10 -24.70
C ASN A 21 12.86 -15.17 -24.07
N GLY A 22 12.07 -14.11 -24.21
CA GLY A 22 10.71 -13.99 -23.68
C GLY A 22 10.64 -13.45 -22.26
N GLU A 23 11.75 -13.15 -21.59
CA GLU A 23 11.73 -12.62 -20.22
C GLU A 23 11.50 -11.10 -20.21
N PRO A 24 10.67 -10.58 -19.29
CA PRO A 24 10.59 -9.14 -19.07
C PRO A 24 11.90 -8.66 -18.45
N ALA A 25 12.44 -7.55 -18.97
CA ALA A 25 13.62 -6.95 -18.40
C ALA A 25 13.34 -6.37 -17.00
N PRO A 26 14.36 -6.28 -16.12
CA PRO A 26 14.17 -5.87 -14.72
C PRO A 26 13.84 -4.38 -14.55
N SER A 27 13.94 -3.58 -15.61
CA SER A 27 13.64 -2.15 -15.59
C SER A 27 13.11 -1.66 -16.93
N ALA A 28 12.46 -0.50 -16.93
CA ALA A 28 12.03 0.17 -18.16
C ALA A 28 13.18 0.70 -19.01
N SER A 29 14.42 0.77 -18.51
CA SER A 29 15.57 1.26 -19.28
C SER A 29 16.36 0.15 -19.98
N ALA A 30 16.08 -1.12 -19.67
CA ALA A 30 16.82 -2.28 -20.17
C ALA A 30 16.41 -2.68 -21.60
N PHE A 31 16.48 -1.74 -22.54
CA PHE A 31 16.17 -1.98 -23.96
C PHE A 31 17.34 -2.64 -24.69
N THR A 32 17.00 -3.60 -25.55
CA THR A 32 17.91 -4.13 -26.57
C THR A 32 17.37 -3.76 -27.94
N LYS A 33 18.21 -3.75 -28.99
CA LYS A 33 17.73 -3.56 -30.37
C LYS A 33 16.75 -4.65 -30.83
N THR A 34 16.69 -5.76 -30.10
CA THR A 34 15.98 -6.99 -30.46
C THR A 34 14.78 -7.28 -29.56
N PHE A 35 14.39 -6.36 -28.69
CA PHE A 35 13.20 -6.56 -27.85
C PHE A 35 11.96 -6.84 -28.71
N VAL A 36 11.11 -7.74 -28.23
CA VAL A 36 9.98 -8.27 -29.02
C VAL A 36 8.63 -7.74 -28.56
N GLY A 37 8.60 -6.97 -27.48
CA GLY A 37 7.37 -6.40 -26.95
C GLY A 37 7.52 -5.71 -25.60
N TYR A 38 6.39 -5.46 -24.96
CA TYR A 38 6.30 -4.86 -23.64
C TYR A 38 5.48 -5.71 -22.68
N GLN A 39 5.77 -5.60 -21.40
CA GLN A 39 4.99 -6.20 -20.32
C GLN A 39 4.92 -5.22 -19.16
N ALA A 40 3.78 -5.15 -18.49
CA ALA A 40 3.64 -4.32 -17.30
C ALA A 40 4.35 -4.99 -16.12
N ALA A 41 5.14 -4.23 -15.38
CA ALA A 41 5.89 -4.72 -14.24
C ALA A 41 5.91 -3.70 -13.10
N CYS A 42 6.31 -4.14 -11.91
CA CYS A 42 6.47 -3.30 -10.74
C CYS A 42 7.76 -3.64 -9.98
N SER A 43 8.35 -2.66 -9.29
CA SER A 43 9.52 -2.83 -8.42
C SER A 43 9.35 -3.91 -7.34
N CYS A 44 8.11 -4.21 -6.94
CA CYS A 44 7.80 -5.28 -5.99
C CYS A 44 7.90 -6.70 -6.59
N GLY A 45 8.24 -6.82 -7.88
CA GLY A 45 8.33 -8.10 -8.60
C GLY A 45 7.04 -8.53 -9.30
N TRP A 46 5.95 -7.76 -9.18
CA TRP A 46 4.73 -8.05 -9.93
C TRP A 46 4.94 -7.88 -11.44
N THR A 47 4.38 -8.79 -12.23
CA THR A 47 4.34 -8.71 -13.70
C THR A 47 2.95 -9.12 -14.21
N ASP A 48 2.40 -8.39 -15.19
CA ASP A 48 1.14 -8.78 -15.83
C ASP A 48 1.33 -10.06 -16.64
N ARG A 49 0.27 -10.86 -16.83
CA ARG A 49 0.33 -12.08 -17.65
C ARG A 49 0.35 -11.79 -19.15
N ARG A 50 -0.15 -10.63 -19.57
CA ARG A 50 -0.27 -10.23 -20.97
C ARG A 50 0.98 -9.49 -21.44
N ARG A 51 1.41 -9.81 -22.66
CA ARG A 51 2.44 -9.08 -23.40
C ARG A 51 1.81 -8.23 -24.49
N PHE A 52 2.50 -7.16 -24.84
CA PHE A 52 2.07 -6.19 -25.83
C PHE A 52 3.12 -6.07 -26.94
N PRO A 53 2.73 -5.76 -28.18
CA PRO A 53 3.65 -5.58 -29.29
C PRO A 53 4.68 -4.47 -29.02
N ALA A 54 5.84 -4.53 -29.68
CA ALA A 54 6.90 -3.51 -29.65
C ALA A 54 6.50 -2.24 -30.43
N THR A 55 5.37 -1.63 -30.08
CA THR A 55 4.84 -0.40 -30.68
C THR A 55 4.56 0.64 -29.61
N PRO A 56 4.44 1.93 -29.98
CA PRO A 56 4.03 2.98 -29.04
C PRO A 56 2.70 2.67 -28.32
N GLU A 57 1.74 2.08 -29.03
CA GLU A 57 0.44 1.65 -28.48
C GLU A 57 0.62 0.50 -27.48
N GLY A 58 1.47 -0.48 -27.81
CA GLY A 58 1.79 -1.57 -26.89
C GLY A 58 2.45 -1.09 -25.60
N SER A 59 3.29 -0.06 -25.68
CA SER A 59 3.88 0.58 -24.50
C SER A 59 2.80 1.23 -23.61
N LYS A 60 1.87 1.98 -24.21
CA LYS A 60 0.76 2.62 -23.46
C LYS A 60 -0.18 1.60 -22.82
N GLU A 61 -0.46 0.52 -23.53
CA GLU A 61 -1.28 -0.58 -23.01
C GLU A 61 -0.61 -1.28 -21.82
N ALA A 62 0.70 -1.55 -21.90
CA ALA A 62 1.47 -2.11 -20.79
C ALA A 62 1.46 -1.16 -19.57
N GLU A 63 1.61 0.14 -19.78
CA GLU A 63 1.51 1.15 -18.73
C GLU A 63 0.12 1.11 -18.05
N TYR A 64 -0.95 1.11 -18.86
CA TYR A 64 -2.32 1.03 -18.37
C TYR A 64 -2.61 -0.26 -17.59
N ARG A 65 -1.98 -1.39 -17.94
CA ARG A 65 -2.17 -2.66 -17.20
C ARG A 65 -1.69 -2.56 -15.77
N TRP A 66 -0.53 -1.97 -15.51
CA TRP A 66 -0.07 -1.78 -14.14
C TRP A 66 -1.07 -0.91 -13.36
N TRP A 67 -1.50 0.20 -13.95
CA TRP A 67 -2.45 1.13 -13.34
C TRP A 67 -3.83 0.51 -13.09
N SER A 68 -4.30 -0.39 -13.94
CA SER A 68 -5.63 -1.00 -13.84
C SER A 68 -5.68 -2.31 -13.06
N ARG A 69 -4.57 -3.04 -12.95
CA ARG A 69 -4.53 -4.39 -12.34
C ARG A 69 -3.74 -4.47 -11.04
N HIS A 70 -2.68 -3.68 -10.89
CA HIS A 70 -1.77 -3.79 -9.75
C HIS A 70 -1.94 -2.63 -8.77
N ALA A 71 -1.97 -1.39 -9.28
CA ALA A 71 -2.12 -0.22 -8.43
C ALA A 71 -3.44 -0.16 -7.63
N PRO A 72 -4.62 -0.50 -8.18
CA PRO A 72 -5.89 -0.29 -7.47
C PRO A 72 -6.04 -1.06 -6.15
N PRO A 73 -5.74 -2.37 -6.06
CA PRO A 73 -5.82 -3.07 -4.78
C PRO A 73 -4.82 -2.54 -3.75
N LEU A 74 -3.65 -2.07 -4.19
CA LEU A 74 -2.64 -1.47 -3.31
C LEU A 74 -3.12 -0.11 -2.77
N LEU A 75 -3.65 0.75 -3.64
CA LEU A 75 -4.21 2.05 -3.26
C LEU A 75 -5.43 1.90 -2.34
N ALA A 76 -6.25 0.86 -2.54
CA ALA A 76 -7.38 0.57 -1.67
C ALA A 76 -6.96 0.12 -0.26
N ALA A 77 -5.80 -0.52 -0.13
CA ALA A 77 -5.25 -0.97 1.15
C ALA A 77 -4.41 0.10 1.86
N ALA A 78 -3.84 1.06 1.12
CA ALA A 78 -2.98 2.10 1.67
C ALA A 78 -3.80 3.25 2.30
N PRO A 79 -3.39 3.79 3.46
CA PRO A 79 -3.97 5.02 3.97
C PRO A 79 -3.65 6.19 3.01
N PRO A 80 -4.59 7.14 2.80
CA PRO A 80 -4.32 8.32 1.99
C PRO A 80 -3.12 9.12 2.52
N SER A 81 -2.22 9.52 1.64
CA SER A 81 -0.96 10.21 2.01
C SER A 81 -1.17 11.46 2.86
N TRP A 82 -2.19 12.27 2.55
CA TRP A 82 -2.52 13.47 3.31
C TRP A 82 -2.89 13.17 4.78
N LEU A 83 -3.48 12.01 5.06
CA LEU A 83 -3.87 11.61 6.41
C LEU A 83 -2.65 11.13 7.20
N VAL A 84 -1.75 10.39 6.56
CA VAL A 84 -0.45 10.01 7.13
C VAL A 84 0.36 11.26 7.50
N THR A 85 0.44 12.25 6.61
CA THR A 85 1.13 13.53 6.89
C THR A 85 0.55 14.24 8.11
N LYS A 86 -0.78 14.29 8.26
CA LYS A 86 -1.41 14.87 9.45
C LYS A 86 -1.12 14.08 10.72
N SER A 87 -1.09 12.75 10.64
CA SER A 87 -0.72 11.89 11.77
C SER A 87 0.70 12.17 12.24
N ASN A 88 1.66 12.25 11.30
CA ASN A 88 3.05 12.55 11.62
C ASN A 88 3.21 13.94 12.23
N LEU A 89 2.54 14.96 11.65
CA LEU A 89 2.53 16.31 12.20
C LEU A 89 1.98 16.36 13.63
N LEU A 90 0.88 15.64 13.90
CA LEU A 90 0.34 15.53 15.26
C LEU A 90 1.36 14.91 16.22
N CYS A 91 2.04 13.84 15.82
CA CYS A 91 3.09 13.22 16.62
C CYS A 91 4.21 14.22 16.95
N GLU A 92 4.72 14.95 15.96
CA GLU A 92 5.76 15.98 16.15
C GLU A 92 5.29 17.09 17.10
N GLN A 93 4.05 17.55 16.95
CA GLN A 93 3.47 18.57 17.84
C GLN A 93 3.30 18.08 19.27
N ILE A 94 2.92 16.81 19.47
CA ILE A 94 2.83 16.21 20.82
C ILE A 94 4.22 16.10 21.45
N VAL A 95 5.25 15.73 20.68
CA VAL A 95 6.64 15.70 21.16
C VAL A 95 7.07 17.08 21.64
N SER A 96 6.81 18.13 20.86
CA SER A 96 7.09 19.52 21.25
C SER A 96 6.30 19.92 22.51
N LEU A 97 5.00 19.61 22.55
CA LEU A 97 4.15 19.89 23.71
C LEU A 97 4.64 19.18 24.97
N ALA A 98 5.15 17.95 24.86
CA ALA A 98 5.67 17.19 26.00
C ALA A 98 6.93 17.84 26.59
N ALA A 99 7.77 18.44 25.75
CA ALA A 99 8.96 19.15 26.18
C ALA A 99 8.63 20.45 26.93
N GLU A 100 7.60 21.18 26.50
CA GLU A 100 7.22 22.47 27.09
C GLU A 100 6.19 22.36 28.22
N ARG A 101 5.24 21.44 28.10
CA ARG A 101 4.03 21.31 28.95
C ARG A 101 3.65 19.84 29.16
N PRO A 102 4.44 19.06 29.90
CA PRO A 102 4.28 17.60 29.99
C PRO A 102 2.91 17.13 30.51
N LEU A 103 2.31 17.81 31.48
CA LEU A 103 0.96 17.45 31.97
C LEU A 103 -0.14 17.70 30.93
N ALA A 104 0.01 18.74 30.09
CA ALA A 104 -0.91 19.00 28.98
C ALA A 104 -0.77 17.92 27.89
N ALA A 105 0.46 17.49 27.60
CA ALA A 105 0.71 16.37 26.70
C ALA A 105 0.09 15.06 27.20
N LEU A 106 0.21 14.75 28.50
CA LEU A 106 -0.44 13.57 29.09
C LEU A 106 -1.97 13.62 28.97
N THR A 107 -2.56 14.80 29.20
CA THR A 107 -4.01 15.00 29.03
C THR A 107 -4.45 14.73 27.59
N LEU A 108 -3.71 15.24 26.60
CA LEU A 108 -3.99 15.02 25.19
C LEU A 108 -3.79 13.56 24.78
N LEU A 109 -2.69 12.93 25.20
CA LEU A 109 -2.40 11.53 24.91
C LEU A 109 -3.45 10.58 25.50
N SER A 110 -3.92 10.85 26.72
CA SER A 110 -5.01 10.07 27.33
C SER A 110 -6.31 10.20 26.54
N GLN A 111 -6.63 11.39 26.01
CA GLN A 111 -7.75 11.55 25.10
C GLN A 111 -7.52 10.73 23.84
N ILE A 112 -6.36 10.84 23.18
CA ILE A 112 -6.00 10.08 21.97
C ILE A 112 -6.18 8.57 22.19
N GLU A 113 -5.65 8.02 23.29
CA GLU A 113 -5.80 6.60 23.60
C GLU A 113 -7.27 6.17 23.72
N SER A 114 -8.12 7.02 24.30
CA SER A 114 -9.54 6.72 24.49
C SER A 114 -10.29 6.54 23.18
N TRP A 115 -10.15 7.44 22.20
CA TRP A 115 -10.86 7.31 20.92
C TRP A 115 -10.12 6.41 19.92
N GLN A 116 -8.78 6.30 20.01
CA GLN A 116 -8.00 5.38 19.19
C GLN A 116 -8.44 3.93 19.39
N ARG A 117 -8.68 3.51 20.64
CA ARG A 117 -9.16 2.15 20.95
C ARG A 117 -10.48 1.86 20.25
N THR A 118 -11.46 2.75 20.42
CA THR A 118 -12.78 2.64 19.81
C THR A 118 -12.72 2.62 18.28
N LEU A 119 -11.92 3.51 17.67
CA LEU A 119 -11.75 3.54 16.21
C LEU A 119 -11.09 2.26 15.69
N LEU A 120 -10.13 1.70 16.44
CA LEU A 120 -9.46 0.47 16.05
C LEU A 120 -10.43 -0.72 16.06
N ASP A 121 -11.26 -0.85 17.11
CA ASP A 121 -12.29 -1.88 17.17
C ASP A 121 -13.27 -1.75 15.99
N GLN A 122 -13.74 -0.53 15.68
CA GLN A 122 -14.62 -0.27 14.55
C GLN A 122 -13.97 -0.61 13.19
N ALA A 123 -12.69 -0.29 13.01
CA ALA A 123 -11.97 -0.58 11.78
C ALA A 123 -11.81 -2.10 11.57
N VAL A 124 -11.50 -2.85 12.64
CA VAL A 124 -11.42 -4.32 12.57
C VAL A 124 -12.78 -4.92 12.26
N SER A 125 -13.86 -4.49 12.93
CA SER A 125 -15.21 -5.00 12.64
C SER A 125 -15.60 -4.76 11.19
N ARG A 126 -15.37 -3.55 10.65
CA ARG A 126 -15.63 -3.24 9.24
C ARG A 126 -14.77 -4.09 8.29
N ALA A 127 -13.48 -4.24 8.57
CA ALA A 127 -12.60 -5.08 7.75
C ALA A 127 -13.09 -6.53 7.69
N ARG A 128 -13.56 -7.07 8.82
CA ARG A 128 -14.13 -8.41 8.92
C ARG A 128 -15.46 -8.53 8.18
N GLU A 129 -16.35 -7.54 8.28
CA GLU A 129 -17.61 -7.47 7.53
C GLU A 129 -17.39 -7.42 6.01
N THR A 130 -16.32 -6.77 5.55
CA THR A 130 -15.93 -6.74 4.13
C THR A 130 -15.15 -7.98 3.69
N GLY A 131 -15.00 -8.99 4.54
CA GLY A 131 -14.43 -10.29 4.21
C GLY A 131 -12.92 -10.44 4.46
N ALA A 132 -12.23 -9.45 5.05
CA ALA A 132 -10.81 -9.58 5.38
C ALA A 132 -10.61 -10.68 6.41
N SER A 133 -9.65 -11.57 6.20
CA SER A 133 -9.26 -12.65 7.11
C SER A 133 -8.51 -12.12 8.35
N TRP A 134 -8.47 -12.91 9.43
CA TRP A 134 -7.63 -12.58 10.60
C TRP A 134 -6.13 -12.49 10.28
N ALA A 135 -5.68 -13.15 9.20
CA ALA A 135 -4.29 -13.03 8.75
C ALA A 135 -4.05 -11.64 8.14
N GLU A 136 -4.95 -11.17 7.27
CA GLU A 136 -4.87 -9.82 6.67
C GLU A 136 -4.99 -8.71 7.73
N VAL A 137 -5.86 -8.88 8.73
CA VAL A 137 -5.97 -7.94 9.86
C VAL A 137 -4.66 -7.91 10.67
N GLY A 138 -4.08 -9.09 10.97
CA GLY A 138 -2.80 -9.18 11.68
C GLY A 138 -1.67 -8.49 10.91
N GLU A 139 -1.56 -8.77 9.62
CA GLU A 139 -0.57 -8.16 8.73
C GLU A 139 -0.69 -6.62 8.71
N ALA A 140 -1.91 -6.10 8.49
CA ALA A 140 -2.17 -4.65 8.47
C ALA A 140 -1.82 -3.96 9.80
N MET A 141 -1.86 -4.69 10.91
CA MET A 141 -1.55 -4.20 12.25
C MET A 141 -0.11 -4.49 12.70
N GLY A 142 0.68 -5.23 11.92
CA GLY A 142 2.02 -5.68 12.33
C GLY A 142 2.02 -6.66 13.51
N VAL A 143 0.96 -7.46 13.67
CA VAL A 143 0.84 -8.47 14.75
C VAL A 143 0.49 -9.85 14.18
N SER A 144 0.66 -10.90 14.98
CA SER A 144 0.29 -12.25 14.53
C SER A 144 -1.23 -12.40 14.36
N LYS A 145 -1.64 -13.32 13.49
CA LYS A 145 -3.05 -13.74 13.34
C LYS A 145 -3.69 -14.10 14.68
N GLN A 146 -2.98 -14.86 15.53
CA GLN A 146 -3.50 -15.25 16.85
C GLN A 146 -3.73 -14.03 17.73
N ALA A 147 -2.77 -13.09 17.79
CA ALA A 147 -2.88 -11.89 18.60
C ALA A 147 -4.04 -10.99 18.15
N ALA A 148 -4.25 -10.83 16.83
CA ALA A 148 -5.39 -10.10 16.29
C ALA A 148 -6.73 -10.78 16.67
N HIS A 149 -6.83 -12.09 16.46
CA HIS A 149 -8.05 -12.84 16.78
C HIS A 149 -8.40 -12.78 18.27
N GLU A 150 -7.43 -13.02 19.16
CA GLU A 150 -7.64 -12.97 20.61
C GLU A 150 -8.13 -11.60 21.08
N ARG A 151 -7.57 -10.53 20.50
CA ARG A 151 -7.92 -9.15 20.86
C ARG A 151 -9.31 -8.72 20.37
N PHE A 152 -9.69 -9.09 19.16
CA PHE A 152 -10.86 -8.48 18.50
C PHE A 152 -12.06 -9.41 18.32
N ARG A 153 -11.95 -10.72 18.57
CA ARG A 153 -13.06 -11.67 18.36
C ARG A 153 -14.36 -11.31 19.09
N ALA A 154 -14.29 -10.57 20.20
CA ALA A 154 -15.46 -10.15 20.97
C ALA A 154 -16.24 -8.98 20.32
N HIS A 155 -15.62 -8.23 19.41
CA HIS A 155 -16.17 -7.02 18.80
C HIS A 155 -16.70 -7.24 17.37
N VAL A 156 -16.54 -8.45 16.83
CA VAL A 156 -16.95 -8.83 15.48
C VAL A 156 -18.17 -9.74 15.58
N SER A 157 -19.33 -9.27 15.13
CA SER A 157 -20.53 -10.11 15.00
C SER A 157 -20.28 -11.18 13.93
N THR A 158 -20.55 -12.43 14.28
CA THR A 158 -20.38 -13.60 13.39
C THR A 158 -21.31 -13.54 12.18
#